data_AF-A0A7X7NZP3-F1
#
_entry.id   AF-A0A7X7NZP3-F1
#
_cell.length_a   1.000
_cell.length_b   1.000
_cell.length_c   1.000
_cell.angle_alpha   90.00
_cell.angle_beta   90.00
_cell.angle_gamma   90.00
#
_symmetry.space_group_name_H-M   'P 1'
#
loop_
_entity.id
_entity.type
_entity.pdbx_description
1 polymer ?
#
loop_
_entity_poly.entity_id
_entity_poly.type
_entity_poly.pdbx_seq_one_letter_code
_entity_poly.pdbx_strand_id
1 'polypeptide(L)'
;MESQNHGSNDGKLANGHQANLLGYVTSILIALLTIVTFGMAIYTPPLSGPYCSGPCFQYPFLDIASRFPRDYIWMYPAIALTILFVIWIVCIHQFATSDKKVFSQIGMALAAIAATILVSDYFVQISVIQPSILNGETDGIPVLT
;
A
#
# COMPACT_ATOMS: atom_id res chain seq x y z
N MET A 1 -3.42 -23.12 41.17
CA MET A 1 -3.40 -23.24 39.69
C MET A 1 -4.58 -22.54 39.02
N GLU A 2 -5.71 -22.29 39.69
CA GLU A 2 -6.86 -21.54 39.13
C GLU A 2 -6.62 -20.03 38.90
N SER A 3 -5.83 -19.35 39.75
CA SER A 3 -5.61 -17.90 39.61
C SER A 3 -4.82 -17.50 38.35
N GLN A 4 -3.96 -18.38 37.81
CA GLN A 4 -3.22 -18.11 36.57
C GLN A 4 -4.09 -18.29 35.30
N ASN A 5 -5.15 -19.11 35.39
CA ASN A 5 -6.02 -19.41 34.27
C ASN A 5 -7.04 -18.29 34.01
N HIS A 6 -7.48 -17.58 35.05
CA HIS A 6 -8.38 -16.44 34.92
C HIS A 6 -7.69 -15.25 34.23
N GLY A 7 -6.49 -14.87 34.69
CA GLY A 7 -5.73 -13.76 34.10
C GLY A 7 -5.30 -13.99 32.64
N SER A 8 -5.02 -15.25 32.25
CA SER A 8 -4.70 -15.60 30.87
C SER A 8 -5.90 -15.50 29.92
N ASN A 9 -7.11 -15.80 30.40
CA ASN A 9 -8.33 -15.72 29.59
C ASN A 9 -8.80 -14.27 29.42
N ASP A 10 -8.68 -13.46 30.46
CA ASP A 10 -9.06 -12.03 30.42
C ASP A 10 -8.17 -11.25 29.43
N GLY A 11 -6.85 -11.50 29.44
CA GLY A 11 -5.92 -10.89 28.49
C GLY A 11 -6.18 -11.30 27.03
N LYS A 12 -6.57 -12.56 26.81
CA LYS A 12 -6.88 -13.08 25.47
C LYS A 12 -8.19 -12.50 24.92
N LEU A 13 -9.19 -12.31 25.79
CA LEU A 13 -10.47 -11.68 25.45
C LEU A 13 -10.32 -10.18 25.14
N ALA A 14 -9.53 -9.46 25.95
CA ALA A 14 -9.24 -8.04 25.73
C ALA A 14 -8.50 -7.79 24.40
N ASN A 15 -7.48 -8.61 24.10
CA ASN A 15 -6.75 -8.56 22.83
C ASN A 15 -7.66 -8.85 21.63
N GLY A 16 -8.57 -9.84 21.76
CA GLY A 16 -9.57 -10.14 20.74
C GLY A 16 -10.52 -8.96 20.47
N HIS A 17 -10.97 -8.27 21.51
CA HIS A 17 -11.84 -7.09 21.35
C HIS A 17 -11.12 -5.94 20.61
N GLN A 18 -9.88 -5.63 20.99
CA GLN A 18 -9.10 -4.57 20.33
C GLN A 18 -8.80 -4.90 18.86
N ALA A 19 -8.42 -6.15 18.57
CA ALA A 19 -8.19 -6.59 17.19
C ALA A 19 -9.47 -6.53 16.34
N ASN A 20 -10.63 -6.81 16.91
CA ASN A 20 -11.92 -6.70 16.22
C ASN A 20 -12.23 -5.25 15.86
N LEU A 21 -12.17 -4.34 16.84
CA LEU A 21 -12.45 -2.92 16.61
C LEU A 21 -11.50 -2.32 15.56
N LEU A 22 -10.19 -2.58 15.71
CA LEU A 22 -9.19 -2.10 14.76
C LEU A 22 -9.41 -2.70 13.36
N GLY A 23 -9.68 -4.00 13.27
CA GLY A 23 -9.98 -4.68 12.01
C GLY A 23 -11.24 -4.11 11.32
N TYR A 24 -12.27 -3.80 12.10
CA TYR A 24 -13.51 -3.20 11.60
C TYR A 24 -13.25 -1.78 11.05
N VAL A 25 -12.62 -0.91 11.85
CA VAL A 25 -12.29 0.47 11.43
C VAL A 25 -11.39 0.47 10.20
N THR A 26 -10.34 -0.35 10.18
CA THR A 26 -9.41 -0.44 9.05
C THR A 26 -10.10 -0.95 7.79
N SER A 27 -11.04 -1.89 7.89
CA SER A 27 -11.80 -2.36 6.72
C SER A 27 -12.63 -1.26 6.05
N ILE A 28 -13.29 -0.40 6.84
CA ILE A 28 -14.06 0.75 6.32
C ILE A 28 -13.10 1.74 5.66
N LEU A 29 -11.99 2.08 6.32
CA LEU A 29 -11.00 3.01 5.77
C LEU A 29 -10.38 2.49 4.47
N ILE A 30 -10.04 1.21 4.40
CA ILE A 30 -9.53 0.55 3.19
C ILE A 30 -10.56 0.68 2.06
N ALA A 31 -11.83 0.37 2.31
CA ALA A 31 -12.86 0.45 1.29
C ALA A 31 -12.99 1.88 0.73
N LEU A 32 -13.05 2.88 1.61
CA LEU A 32 -13.13 4.28 1.20
C LEU A 32 -11.89 4.74 0.43
N LEU A 33 -10.69 4.44 0.94
CA LEU A 33 -9.44 4.80 0.27
C LEU A 33 -9.25 4.07 -1.06
N THR A 34 -9.72 2.84 -1.19
CA THR A 34 -9.66 2.10 -2.45
C THR A 34 -10.51 2.81 -3.51
N ILE A 35 -11.75 3.19 -3.17
CA ILE A 35 -12.64 3.92 -4.09
C ILE A 35 -11.98 5.24 -4.52
N VAL A 36 -11.42 5.99 -3.58
CA VAL A 36 -10.75 7.26 -3.87
C VAL A 36 -9.51 7.06 -4.76
N THR A 37 -8.63 6.13 -4.37
CA THR A 37 -7.36 5.85 -5.06
C THR A 37 -7.60 5.34 -6.48
N PHE A 38 -8.46 4.34 -6.64
CA PHE A 38 -8.77 3.77 -7.95
C PHE A 38 -9.57 4.74 -8.80
N GLY A 39 -10.48 5.49 -8.19
CA GLY A 39 -11.19 6.57 -8.85
C GLY A 39 -10.24 7.57 -9.50
N MET A 40 -9.16 7.95 -8.81
CA MET A 40 -8.11 8.80 -9.39
C MET A 40 -7.25 8.07 -10.42
N ALA A 41 -6.82 6.84 -10.14
CA ALA A 41 -5.92 6.07 -11.01
C ALA A 41 -6.56 5.70 -12.37
N ILE A 42 -7.89 5.56 -12.45
CA ILE A 42 -8.57 5.33 -13.73
C ILE A 42 -8.39 6.52 -14.70
N TYR A 43 -8.19 7.73 -14.19
CA TYR A 43 -7.94 8.93 -15.01
C TYR A 43 -6.47 9.11 -15.42
N THR A 44 -5.58 8.17 -15.07
CA THR A 44 -4.18 8.15 -15.52
C THR A 44 -3.99 7.02 -16.56
N PRO A 45 -4.40 7.23 -17.82
CA PRO A 45 -4.31 6.21 -18.87
C PRO A 45 -2.86 5.80 -19.15
N PRO A 46 -2.62 4.62 -19.76
CA PRO A 46 -1.28 4.16 -20.10
C PRO A 46 -0.57 5.19 -20.99
N LEU A 47 0.55 5.70 -20.49
CA LEU A 47 1.34 6.76 -21.10
C LEU A 47 2.45 6.23 -22.01
N SER A 48 2.71 4.92 -21.98
CA SER A 48 3.71 4.23 -22.79
C SER A 48 3.31 2.76 -23.00
N GLY A 49 4.07 2.04 -23.84
CA GLY A 49 3.87 0.61 -24.08
C GLY A 49 2.72 0.28 -25.05
N PRO A 50 2.37 -1.03 -25.18
CA PRO A 50 1.46 -1.52 -26.21
C PRO A 50 0.03 -0.98 -26.14
N TYR A 51 -0.38 -0.47 -24.99
CA TYR A 51 -1.74 0.03 -24.73
C TYR A 51 -1.85 1.56 -24.80
N CYS A 52 -0.76 2.27 -25.10
CA CYS A 52 -0.82 3.70 -25.29
C CYS A 52 -1.42 4.04 -26.66
N SER A 53 -2.43 4.92 -26.67
CA SER A 53 -3.22 5.29 -27.85
C SER A 53 -3.03 6.75 -28.29
N GLY A 54 -2.12 7.49 -27.65
CA GLY A 54 -1.85 8.92 -27.88
C GLY A 54 -0.37 9.24 -28.11
N PRO A 55 0.12 10.46 -27.79
CA PRO A 55 1.55 10.78 -27.82
C PRO A 55 2.25 10.01 -26.69
N CYS A 56 2.72 8.80 -27.01
CA CYS A 56 3.32 7.89 -26.05
C CYS A 56 4.71 8.35 -25.65
N PHE A 57 4.96 8.41 -24.34
CA PHE A 57 6.28 8.68 -23.83
C PHE A 57 7.20 7.50 -24.16
N GLN A 58 8.40 7.83 -24.61
CA GLN A 58 9.45 6.88 -24.90
C GLN A 58 10.53 7.01 -23.85
N TYR A 59 11.25 5.91 -23.62
CA TYR A 59 12.48 5.96 -22.82
C TYR A 59 13.43 7.02 -23.40
N PRO A 60 14.04 7.90 -22.57
CA PRO A 60 14.14 7.85 -21.11
C PRO A 60 13.05 8.61 -20.30
N PHE A 61 11.86 8.86 -20.89
CA PHE A 61 10.67 9.41 -20.23
C PHE A 61 10.81 10.82 -19.63
N LEU A 62 11.74 11.63 -20.14
CA LEU A 62 12.03 12.97 -19.60
C LEU A 62 10.85 13.95 -19.72
N ASP A 63 9.98 13.76 -20.71
CA ASP A 63 8.85 14.66 -20.96
C ASP A 63 7.64 14.42 -20.03
N ILE A 64 7.73 13.46 -19.10
CA ILE A 64 6.66 13.14 -18.15
C ILE A 64 6.38 14.28 -17.16
N ALA A 65 7.26 15.29 -17.13
CA ALA A 65 7.11 16.52 -16.37
C ALA A 65 5.71 17.16 -16.52
N SER A 66 5.16 17.11 -17.74
CA SER A 66 3.84 17.65 -18.11
C SER A 66 2.65 16.99 -17.39
N ARG A 67 2.87 15.84 -16.76
CA ARG A 67 1.84 15.07 -16.04
C ARG A 67 1.80 15.40 -14.55
N PHE A 68 2.83 16.07 -14.05
CA PHE A 68 2.84 16.53 -12.67
C PHE A 68 1.89 17.71 -12.44
N PRO A 69 1.30 17.82 -11.23
CA PRO A 69 1.30 16.81 -10.16
C PRO A 69 0.19 15.76 -10.31
N ARG A 70 -0.74 15.98 -11.25
CA ARG A 70 -2.01 15.26 -11.38
C ARG A 70 -1.85 13.74 -11.28
N ASP A 71 -0.96 13.18 -12.08
CA ASP A 71 -0.82 11.73 -12.23
C ASP A 71 -0.08 11.07 -11.05
N TYR A 72 0.40 11.86 -10.09
CA TYR A 72 1.12 11.38 -8.89
C TYR A 72 0.30 11.55 -7.61
N ILE A 73 -0.80 12.32 -7.65
CA ILE A 73 -1.64 12.57 -6.47
C ILE A 73 -2.25 11.28 -5.93
N TRP A 74 -2.60 10.32 -6.79
CA TRP A 74 -3.19 9.05 -6.36
C TRP A 74 -2.22 8.17 -5.56
N MET A 75 -0.91 8.38 -5.67
CA MET A 75 0.10 7.60 -4.94
C MET A 75 0.07 7.89 -3.43
N TYR A 76 -0.27 9.10 -2.99
CA TYR A 76 -0.40 9.44 -1.56
C TYR A 76 -1.46 8.59 -0.83
N PRO A 77 -2.74 8.54 -1.29
CA PRO A 77 -3.72 7.67 -0.68
C PRO A 77 -3.41 6.18 -0.95
N ALA A 78 -2.69 5.83 -2.02
CA ALA A 78 -2.22 4.46 -2.23
C ALA A 78 -1.23 4.01 -1.14
N ILE A 79 -0.27 4.85 -0.75
CA ILE A 79 0.65 4.56 0.38
C ILE A 79 -0.15 4.32 1.66
N ALA A 80 -1.07 5.23 2.00
CA ALA A 80 -1.91 5.10 3.19
C ALA A 80 -2.77 3.82 3.17
N LEU A 81 -3.38 3.51 2.01
CA LEU A 81 -4.14 2.28 1.78
C LEU A 81 -3.29 1.03 2.02
N THR A 82 -2.05 1.03 1.54
CA THR A 82 -1.14 -0.11 1.63
C THR A 82 -0.72 -0.38 3.08
N ILE A 83 -0.48 0.67 3.87
CA ILE A 83 -0.19 0.54 5.31
C ILE A 83 -1.41 0.01 6.06
N LEU A 84 -2.60 0.56 5.79
CA LEU A 84 -3.84 0.10 6.41
C LEU A 84 -4.14 -1.36 6.07
N PHE A 85 -3.83 -1.80 4.85
CA PHE A 85 -3.97 -3.19 4.44
C PHE A 85 -3.12 -4.13 5.30
N VAL A 86 -1.87 -3.79 5.61
CA VAL A 86 -1.03 -4.59 6.51
C VAL A 86 -1.64 -4.67 7.91
N ILE A 87 -2.09 -3.54 8.46
CA ILE A 87 -2.74 -3.49 9.78
C ILE A 87 -3.99 -4.39 9.79
N TRP A 88 -4.79 -4.34 8.73
CA TRP A 88 -5.99 -5.17 8.58
C TRP A 88 -5.66 -6.66 8.52
N ILE A 89 -4.61 -7.06 7.78
CA ILE A 89 -4.14 -8.45 7.74
C ILE A 89 -3.63 -8.93 9.11
N VAL A 90 -2.94 -8.07 9.87
CA VAL A 90 -2.54 -8.39 11.25
C VAL A 90 -3.77 -8.64 12.13
N CYS A 91 -4.82 -7.83 12.00
CA CYS A 91 -6.07 -8.04 12.73
C CYS A 91 -6.72 -9.37 12.35
N ILE A 92 -6.82 -9.70 11.06
CA ILE A 92 -7.32 -10.99 10.58
C ILE A 92 -6.50 -12.15 11.13
N HIS A 93 -5.17 -12.01 11.16
CA HIS A 93 -4.29 -13.04 11.68
C HIS A 93 -4.58 -13.40 13.13
N GLN A 94 -5.03 -12.45 13.97
CA GLN A 94 -5.42 -12.73 15.36
C GLN A 94 -6.61 -13.68 15.47
N PHE A 95 -7.53 -13.65 14.51
CA PHE A 95 -8.72 -14.51 14.47
C PHE A 95 -8.53 -15.82 13.71
N ALA A 96 -7.36 -16.04 13.10
CA ALA A 96 -7.08 -17.30 12.42
C ALA A 96 -7.08 -18.47 13.42
N THR A 97 -7.87 -19.49 13.12
CA THR A 97 -7.91 -20.75 13.86
C THR A 97 -6.57 -21.48 13.79
N SER A 98 -6.26 -22.33 14.78
CA SER A 98 -4.95 -22.99 14.91
C SER A 98 -4.54 -23.79 13.67
N ASP A 99 -5.50 -24.43 12.99
CA ASP A 99 -5.31 -25.17 11.73
C ASP A 99 -4.97 -24.27 10.53
N LYS A 100 -5.35 -22.98 10.57
CA LYS A 100 -5.11 -22.00 9.49
C LYS A 100 -4.00 -21.01 9.81
N LYS A 101 -3.39 -21.10 11.00
CA LYS A 101 -2.44 -20.10 11.49
C LYS A 101 -1.22 -19.95 10.58
N VAL A 102 -0.72 -21.07 10.05
CA VAL A 102 0.40 -21.09 9.08
C VAL A 102 0.04 -20.33 7.80
N PHE A 103 -1.11 -20.60 7.18
CA PHE A 103 -1.54 -19.90 5.98
C PHE A 103 -1.76 -18.41 6.22
N SER A 104 -2.36 -18.06 7.37
CA SER A 104 -2.54 -16.65 7.74
C SER A 104 -1.20 -15.93 7.97
N GLN A 105 -0.20 -16.60 8.55
CA GLN A 105 1.14 -16.06 8.73
C GLN A 105 1.87 -15.87 7.39
N ILE A 106 1.72 -16.82 6.45
CA ILE A 106 2.23 -16.67 5.08
C ILE A 106 1.60 -15.44 4.42
N GLY A 107 0.27 -15.29 4.51
CA GLY A 107 -0.43 -14.12 3.99
C GLY A 107 0.05 -12.80 4.59
N MET A 108 0.30 -12.77 5.90
CA MET A 108 0.86 -11.61 6.59
C MET A 108 2.27 -11.27 6.12
N ALA A 109 3.14 -12.27 5.91
CA ALA A 109 4.49 -12.05 5.38
C ALA A 109 4.45 -11.49 3.95
N LEU A 110 3.59 -12.04 3.08
CA LEU A 110 3.41 -11.54 1.72
C LEU A 110 2.84 -10.12 1.71
N ALA A 111 1.88 -9.81 2.58
CA ALA A 111 1.34 -8.45 2.72
C ALA A 111 2.43 -7.45 3.14
N ALA A 112 3.32 -7.83 4.07
CA ALA A 112 4.43 -6.99 4.48
C ALA A 112 5.42 -6.75 3.33
N ILE A 113 5.82 -7.79 2.60
CA ILE A 113 6.72 -7.67 1.43
C ILE A 113 6.10 -6.76 0.37
N ALA A 114 4.84 -6.99 0.02
CA ALA A 114 4.12 -6.18 -0.95
C ALA A 114 4.06 -4.70 -0.52
N ALA A 115 3.77 -4.45 0.76
CA ALA A 115 3.72 -3.10 1.30
C ALA A 115 5.09 -2.42 1.26
N THR A 116 6.16 -3.11 1.62
CA THR A 116 7.52 -2.55 1.54
C THR A 116 7.86 -2.15 0.11
N ILE A 117 7.58 -3.01 -0.87
CA ILE A 117 7.87 -2.72 -2.27
C ILE A 117 7.06 -1.51 -2.76
N LEU A 118 5.73 -1.53 -2.59
CA LEU A 118 4.85 -0.47 -3.10
C LEU A 118 5.08 0.87 -2.41
N VAL A 119 5.27 0.88 -1.09
CA VAL A 119 5.55 2.13 -0.36
C VAL A 119 6.90 2.70 -0.79
N SER A 120 7.92 1.86 -0.99
CA SER A 120 9.23 2.33 -1.46
C SER A 120 9.16 2.89 -2.87
N ASP A 121 8.47 2.20 -3.79
CA ASP A 121 8.26 2.65 -5.16
C ASP A 121 7.55 4.01 -5.21
N TYR A 122 6.38 4.13 -4.59
CA TYR A 122 5.64 5.39 -4.56
C TYR A 122 6.41 6.51 -3.85
N PHE A 123 7.17 6.18 -2.80
CA PHE A 123 8.01 7.16 -2.12
C PHE A 123 9.12 7.67 -3.04
N VAL A 124 9.84 6.79 -3.74
CA VAL A 124 10.89 7.18 -4.71
C VAL A 124 10.30 8.01 -5.84
N GLN A 125 9.13 7.62 -6.38
CA GLN A 125 8.42 8.35 -7.42
C GLN A 125 8.11 9.80 -7.01
N ILE A 126 7.58 10.00 -5.81
CA ILE A 126 7.18 11.32 -5.31
C ILE A 126 8.38 12.17 -4.85
N SER A 127 9.36 11.56 -4.17
CA SER A 127 10.43 12.30 -3.47
C SER A 127 11.73 12.43 -4.27
N VAL A 128 11.95 11.57 -5.27
CA VAL A 128 13.19 11.54 -6.07
C VAL A 128 12.87 11.81 -7.53
N ILE A 129 12.09 10.95 -8.19
CA ILE A 129 11.87 11.01 -9.64
C ILE A 129 11.23 12.34 -10.04
N GLN A 130 10.13 12.72 -9.39
CA GLN A 130 9.44 13.97 -9.69
C GLN A 130 10.34 15.21 -9.55
N PRO A 131 10.98 15.46 -8.38
CA PRO A 131 11.90 16.59 -8.23
C PRO A 131 13.06 16.58 -9.23
N SER A 132 13.69 15.43 -9.46
CA SER A 132 14.82 15.32 -10.38
C SER A 132 14.45 15.72 -11.81
N ILE A 133 13.28 15.29 -12.30
CA ILE A 133 12.80 15.67 -13.64
C ILE A 133 12.52 17.17 -13.71
N LEU A 134 11.89 17.75 -12.68
CA LEU A 134 11.59 19.18 -12.63
C LEU A 134 12.85 20.07 -12.56
N ASN A 135 13.93 19.54 -11.97
CA ASN A 135 15.23 20.23 -11.87
C ASN A 135 16.18 19.91 -13.03
N GLY A 136 15.81 19.01 -13.96
CA GLY A 136 16.68 18.55 -15.04
C GLY A 136 17.84 17.62 -14.59
N GLU A 137 17.77 17.08 -13.38
CA GLU A 137 18.78 16.20 -12.76
C GLU A 137 18.55 14.72 -13.15
N THR A 138 18.63 14.41 -14.44
CA THR A 138 18.11 13.13 -14.97
C THR A 138 19.11 11.99 -15.02
N ASP A 139 20.40 12.26 -14.87
CA ASP A 139 21.48 11.28 -15.08
C ASP A 139 21.42 10.08 -14.12
N GLY A 140 20.89 10.27 -12.90
CA GLY A 140 20.77 9.21 -11.88
C GLY A 140 19.47 8.40 -11.96
N ILE A 141 18.46 8.88 -12.69
CA ILE A 141 17.13 8.26 -12.77
C ILE A 141 17.19 6.83 -13.31
N PRO A 142 17.96 6.50 -14.38
CA PRO A 142 18.00 5.14 -14.93
C PRO A 142 18.50 4.05 -13.96
N VAL A 143 19.18 4.41 -12.86
CA VAL A 143 19.63 3.44 -11.85
C VAL A 143 18.47 3.03 -10.91
N LEU A 144 17.39 3.81 -10.89
CA LEU A 144 16.24 3.64 -10.02
C LEU A 144 15.01 3.04 -10.74
N THR A 145 15.10 2.83 -12.07
CA THR A 145 13.98 2.41 -12.95
C THR A 145 14.39 1.23 -13.82
#